data_AF-A0A1F8NMU3-F1
#
_entry.id   AF-A0A1F8NMU3-F1
#
_cell.length_a   1.000
_cell.length_b   1.000
_cell.length_c   1.000
_cell.angle_alpha   90.00
_cell.angle_beta   90.00
_cell.angle_gamma   90.00
#
_symmetry.space_group_name_H-M   'P 1'
#
loop_
_entity.id
_entity.type
_entity.pdbx_description
1 polymer ?
#
loop_
_entity_poly.entity_id
_entity_poly.type
_entity_poly.pdbx_seq_one_letter_code
_entity_poly.pdbx_strand_id
1 'polypeptide(L)'
;MVSFCEEINDNFSRANYSSVIFLSRSILYHCPPIFQEPNFESVAAHIEGKSSRATLNRLNQSLKDIADHHIHRQISRKEVLPTAEEVDFSNDINHLLSRIVENLHR
;
A
#
# COMPACT_ATOMS: atom_id res chain seq x y z
N MET A 1 -12.16 1.69 2.54
CA MET A 1 -10.95 0.89 2.80
C MET A 1 -11.22 -0.61 2.90
N VAL A 2 -12.29 -1.06 3.58
CA VAL A 2 -12.67 -2.50 3.59
C VAL A 2 -12.83 -3.07 2.18
N SER A 3 -13.60 -2.40 1.30
CA SER A 3 -13.76 -2.80 -0.12
C SER A 3 -12.41 -2.97 -0.84
N PHE A 4 -11.46 -2.04 -0.64
CA PHE A 4 -10.13 -2.18 -1.24
C PHE A 4 -9.38 -3.42 -0.74
N CYS A 5 -9.53 -3.79 0.52
CA CYS A 5 -8.90 -5.00 1.07
C CYS A 5 -9.54 -6.27 0.47
N GLU A 6 -10.87 -6.31 0.35
CA GLU A 6 -11.60 -7.41 -0.29
C GLU A 6 -11.20 -7.55 -1.76
N GLU A 7 -11.14 -6.44 -2.49
CA GLU A 7 -10.71 -6.41 -3.88
C GLU A 7 -9.24 -6.80 -4.04
N ILE A 8 -8.34 -6.39 -3.13
CA ILE A 8 -6.94 -6.85 -3.14
C ILE A 8 -6.87 -8.36 -2.99
N ASN A 9 -7.62 -8.94 -2.04
CA ASN A 9 -7.62 -10.38 -1.79
C ASN A 9 -8.15 -11.15 -3.00
N ASP A 10 -9.27 -10.72 -3.59
CA ASP A 10 -9.84 -11.36 -4.79
C ASP A 10 -8.88 -11.24 -5.98
N ASN A 11 -8.34 -10.05 -6.24
CA ASN A 11 -7.40 -9.84 -7.35
C ASN A 11 -6.10 -10.62 -7.18
N PHE A 12 -5.54 -10.69 -5.96
CA PHE A 12 -4.35 -11.47 -5.68
C PHE A 12 -4.60 -12.97 -5.93
N SER A 13 -5.74 -13.50 -5.49
CA SER A 13 -6.12 -14.91 -5.71
C SER A 13 -6.28 -15.29 -7.19
N ARG A 14 -6.61 -14.30 -8.03
CA ARG A 14 -6.77 -14.46 -9.49
C ARG A 14 -5.51 -14.09 -10.28
N ALA A 15 -4.41 -13.77 -9.61
CA ALA A 15 -3.18 -13.26 -10.21
C ALA A 15 -3.35 -11.94 -11.01
N ASN A 16 -4.34 -11.13 -10.67
CA ASN A 16 -4.56 -9.79 -11.22
C ASN A 16 -3.62 -8.76 -10.55
N TYR A 17 -2.30 -9.00 -10.60
CA TYR A 17 -1.32 -8.26 -9.82
C TYR A 17 -1.23 -6.76 -10.18
N SER A 18 -1.51 -6.40 -11.43
CA SER A 18 -1.63 -4.99 -11.82
C SER A 18 -2.71 -4.26 -11.01
N SER A 19 -3.88 -4.90 -10.81
CA SER A 19 -4.96 -4.35 -9.98
C SER A 19 -4.55 -4.25 -8.51
N VAL A 20 -3.83 -5.26 -7.99
CA VAL A 20 -3.32 -5.26 -6.61
C VAL A 20 -2.44 -4.05 -6.35
N ILE A 21 -1.55 -3.68 -7.29
CA ILE A 21 -0.71 -2.48 -7.19
C ILE A 21 -1.54 -1.21 -7.07
N PHE A 22 -2.53 -1.04 -7.96
CA PHE A 22 -3.39 0.16 -7.96
C PHE A 22 -4.14 0.29 -6.63
N LEU A 23 -4.79 -0.79 -6.18
CA LEU A 23 -5.58 -0.79 -4.95
C LEU A 23 -4.71 -0.56 -3.71
N SER A 24 -3.53 -1.18 -3.65
CA SER A 24 -2.58 -0.98 -2.56
C SER A 24 -2.13 0.47 -2.50
N ARG A 25 -1.83 1.08 -3.66
CA ARG A 25 -1.44 2.50 -3.74
C ARG A 25 -2.59 3.42 -3.32
N SER A 26 -3.83 3.08 -3.69
CA SER A 26 -5.03 3.80 -3.26
C SER A 26 -5.21 3.77 -1.74
N ILE A 27 -4.92 2.65 -1.07
CA ILE A 27 -4.94 2.58 0.41
C ILE A 27 -4.03 3.66 1.00
N LEU A 28 -2.78 3.79 0.54
CA LEU A 28 -1.86 4.82 1.07
C LEU A 28 -2.33 6.24 0.76
N TYR A 29 -2.99 6.48 -0.37
CA TYR A 29 -3.50 7.80 -0.74
C TYR A 29 -4.71 8.23 0.13
N HIS A 30 -5.59 7.29 0.46
CA HIS A 30 -6.80 7.58 1.25
C HIS A 30 -6.59 7.53 2.77
N CYS A 31 -5.45 6.99 3.21
CA CYS A 31 -5.10 6.84 4.62
C CYS A 31 -4.87 8.15 5.41
N PRO A 32 -4.17 9.19 4.89
CA PRO A 32 -3.68 10.31 5.70
C PRO A 32 -4.74 11.08 6.51
N PRO A 33 -5.95 11.35 5.98
CA PRO A 33 -6.99 12.04 6.74
C PRO A 33 -7.40 11.34 8.04
N ILE A 34 -7.28 10.01 8.13
CA ILE A 34 -7.57 9.25 9.36
C ILE A 34 -6.62 9.70 10.48
N PHE A 35 -5.36 9.94 10.15
CA PHE A 35 -4.31 10.36 11.09
C PHE A 35 -4.19 11.89 11.21
N GLN A 36 -5.04 12.66 10.55
CA GLN A 36 -4.97 14.13 10.46
C GLN A 36 -3.65 14.64 9.84
N GLU A 37 -3.09 13.86 8.90
CA GLU A 37 -1.83 14.17 8.22
C GLU A 37 -2.07 14.53 6.75
N PRO A 38 -1.22 15.37 6.14
CA PRO A 38 -1.41 15.84 4.76
C PRO A 38 -1.09 14.78 3.69
N ASN A 39 -0.24 13.82 4.01
CA ASN A 39 0.22 12.77 3.10
C ASN A 39 0.71 11.55 3.88
N PHE A 40 0.99 10.45 3.18
CA PHE A 40 1.40 9.21 3.81
C PHE A 40 2.84 9.27 4.37
N GLU A 41 3.73 10.09 3.79
CA GLU A 41 5.05 10.35 4.38
C GLU A 41 4.92 10.91 5.81
N SER A 42 4.04 11.88 6.02
CA SER A 42 3.75 12.47 7.33
C SER A 42 3.11 11.46 8.30
N VAL A 43 2.20 10.60 7.81
CA VAL A 43 1.67 9.48 8.62
C VAL A 43 2.80 8.59 9.15
N ALA A 44 3.70 8.16 8.27
CA ALA A 44 4.81 7.31 8.67
C ALA A 44 5.76 8.02 9.65
N ALA A 45 6.02 9.32 9.44
CA ALA A 45 6.89 10.11 10.32
C ALA A 45 6.31 10.31 11.73
N HIS A 46 5.03 10.64 11.84
CA HIS A 46 4.37 10.96 13.11
C HIS A 46 3.75 9.78 13.83
N ILE A 47 3.74 8.58 13.23
CA ILE A 47 3.24 7.40 13.94
C ILE A 47 4.08 7.09 15.18
N GLU A 48 3.39 6.72 16.25
CA GLU A 48 4.00 6.22 17.48
C GLU A 48 4.66 4.86 17.26
N GLY A 49 5.82 4.65 17.88
CA GLY A 49 6.57 3.39 17.83
C GLY A 49 7.63 3.35 16.73
N LYS A 50 8.88 3.05 17.12
CA LYS A 50 10.02 2.96 16.20
C LYS A 50 9.83 1.89 15.12
N SER A 51 9.30 0.73 15.49
CA SER A 51 9.03 -0.37 14.57
C SER A 51 7.93 0.00 13.57
N SER A 52 6.82 0.60 14.05
CA SER A 52 5.73 1.06 13.19
C SER A 52 6.20 2.05 12.14
N ARG A 53 6.99 3.04 12.56
CA ARG A 53 7.60 4.01 11.65
C ARG A 53 8.47 3.34 10.59
N ALA A 54 9.31 2.38 10.98
CA ALA A 54 10.15 1.65 10.04
C ALA A 54 9.33 0.83 9.03
N THR A 55 8.27 0.15 9.48
CA THR A 55 7.35 -0.61 8.63
C THR A 55 6.63 0.30 7.64
N LEU A 56 6.04 1.41 8.11
CA LEU A 56 5.30 2.33 7.23
C LEU A 56 6.19 3.07 6.24
N ASN A 57 7.42 3.42 6.63
CA ASN A 57 8.39 3.99 5.70
C ASN A 57 8.76 3.01 4.59
N ARG A 58 9.03 1.74 4.94
CA ARG A 58 9.29 0.69 3.95
C ARG A 58 8.09 0.51 3.03
N LEU A 59 6.88 0.39 3.58
CA LEU A 59 5.65 0.26 2.81
C LEU A 59 5.51 1.40 1.81
N ASN A 60 5.65 2.66 2.26
CA ASN A 60 5.51 3.82 1.39
C ASN A 60 6.53 3.80 0.25
N GLN A 61 7.80 3.57 0.58
CA GLN A 61 8.88 3.61 -0.40
C GLN A 61 8.75 2.47 -1.42
N SER A 62 8.68 1.22 -0.94
CA SER A 62 8.65 0.04 -1.80
C SER A 62 7.40 0.00 -2.67
N LEU A 63 6.21 0.27 -2.10
CA LEU A 63 4.99 0.27 -2.88
C LEU A 63 4.97 1.40 -3.91
N LYS A 64 5.48 2.60 -3.58
CA LYS A 64 5.56 3.70 -4.53
C LYS A 64 6.51 3.38 -5.67
N ASP A 65 7.68 2.82 -5.40
CA ASP A 65 8.65 2.47 -6.43
C ASP A 65 8.10 1.41 -7.40
N ILE A 66 7.45 0.37 -6.87
CA ILE A 66 6.82 -0.69 -7.67
C ILE A 66 5.63 -0.14 -8.45
N ALA A 67 4.77 0.65 -7.80
CA ALA A 67 3.63 1.28 -8.47
C ALA A 67 4.09 2.20 -9.60
N ASP A 68 5.06 3.08 -9.37
CA ASP A 68 5.57 3.98 -10.39
C ASP A 68 6.23 3.20 -11.54
N HIS A 69 6.92 2.09 -11.24
CA HIS A 69 7.49 1.21 -12.27
C HIS A 69 6.43 0.59 -13.18
N HIS A 70 5.33 0.06 -12.63
CA HIS A 70 4.32 -0.64 -13.42
C HIS A 70 3.26 0.30 -14.03
N ILE A 71 2.93 1.41 -13.36
CA ILE A 71 1.88 2.34 -13.78
C ILE A 71 2.38 3.31 -14.85
N HIS A 72 3.59 3.84 -14.70
CA HIS A 72 4.10 4.89 -15.60
C HIS A 72 4.94 4.35 -16.76
N ARG A 73 5.15 3.03 -16.83
CA ARG A 73 5.93 2.42 -17.90
C ARG A 73 5.20 2.49 -19.23
N GLN A 74 5.90 2.97 -20.25
CA GLN A 74 5.40 2.97 -21.62
C GLN A 74 5.36 1.55 -22.21
N ILE A 75 4.35 1.30 -23.06
CA ILE A 75 4.22 0.04 -23.79
C ILE A 75 5.49 -0.19 -24.64
N SER A 76 6.04 -1.40 -24.54
CA SER A 76 7.24 -1.79 -25.28
C SER A 76 7.10 -3.20 -25.86
N ARG A 77 8.06 -3.61 -26.70
CA ARG A 77 8.06 -4.95 -27.32
C ARG A 77 8.16 -6.11 -26.32
N LYS A 78 8.64 -5.83 -25.10
CA LYS A 78 8.72 -6.81 -24.02
C LYS A 78 7.87 -6.32 -22.85
N GLU A 79 6.76 -7.00 -22.65
CA GLU A 79 5.92 -6.82 -21.49
C GLU A 79 6.66 -7.27 -20.23
N VAL A 80 6.53 -6.49 -19.16
CA VAL A 80 7.02 -6.84 -17.82
C VAL A 80 5.83 -6.68 -16.90
N LEU A 81 5.28 -7.83 -16.53
CA LEU A 81 4.15 -7.92 -15.63
C LEU A 81 4.65 -7.99 -14.19
N PRO A 82 3.91 -7.42 -13.24
CA PRO A 82 4.21 -7.60 -11.83
C PRO A 82 4.06 -9.07 -11.44
N THR A 83 4.93 -9.51 -10.53
CA THR A 83 4.91 -10.84 -9.91
C THR A 83 4.15 -10.83 -8.59
N ALA A 84 3.83 -12.02 -8.07
CA ALA A 84 3.17 -12.15 -6.76
C ALA A 84 4.03 -11.53 -5.65
N GLU A 85 5.34 -11.81 -5.69
CA GLU A 85 6.32 -11.37 -4.70
C GLU A 85 6.50 -9.85 -4.69
N GLU A 86 6.44 -9.20 -5.86
CA GLU A 86 6.55 -7.74 -5.96
C GLU A 86 5.32 -7.02 -5.40
N VAL A 87 4.15 -7.65 -5.40
CA VAL A 87 2.89 -7.00 -5.00
C VAL A 87 2.38 -7.46 -3.63
N ASP A 88 3.04 -8.43 -3.00
CA ASP A 88 2.67 -8.92 -1.67
C ASP A 88 3.15 -7.96 -0.58
N PHE A 89 2.29 -6.99 -0.27
CA PHE A 89 2.43 -6.09 0.88
C PHE A 89 1.50 -6.47 2.04
N SER A 90 1.00 -7.70 2.09
CA SER A 90 -0.03 -8.13 3.04
C SER A 90 0.34 -7.84 4.50
N ASN A 91 1.58 -8.15 4.91
CA ASN A 91 2.07 -7.91 6.26
C ASN A 91 2.11 -6.42 6.63
N ASP A 92 2.64 -5.60 5.71
CA ASP A 92 2.81 -4.17 5.94
C ASP A 92 1.45 -3.43 5.90
N ILE A 93 0.53 -3.86 5.02
CA ILE A 93 -0.85 -3.37 4.97
C ILE A 93 -1.62 -3.79 6.23
N ASN A 94 -1.49 -5.04 6.69
CA ASN A 94 -2.13 -5.49 7.94
C ASN A 94 -1.64 -4.67 9.14
N HIS A 95 -0.35 -4.35 9.20
CA HIS A 95 0.19 -3.45 10.21
C HIS A 95 -0.41 -2.04 10.10
N LEU A 96 -0.55 -1.48 8.89
CA LEU A 96 -1.23 -0.20 8.72
C LEU A 96 -2.70 -0.24 9.19
N LEU A 97 -3.44 -1.28 8.82
CA LEU A 97 -4.85 -1.45 9.20
C LEU A 97 -5.01 -1.54 10.73
N SER A 98 -4.11 -2.22 11.44
CA SER A 98 -4.15 -2.25 12.91
C SER A 98 -3.97 -0.85 13.50
N ARG A 99 -3.04 -0.05 12.97
CA ARG A 99 -2.85 1.35 13.38
C ARG A 99 -4.07 2.23 13.10
N ILE A 100 -4.76 1.99 11.99
CA ILE A 100 -6.01 2.70 11.66
C ILE A 100 -7.09 2.38 12.71
N VAL A 101 -7.29 1.09 13.02
CA VAL A 101 -8.28 0.67 14.03
C VAL A 101 -7.93 1.26 15.40
N GLU A 102 -6.67 1.22 15.81
CA GLU A 102 -6.22 1.83 17.07
C GLU A 102 -6.48 3.34 17.11
N ASN A 103 -6.26 4.05 16.00
CA ASN A 103 -6.44 5.49 15.93
C ASN A 103 -7.92 5.89 15.98
N LEU A 104 -8.81 5.13 15.33
CA LEU A 104 -10.26 5.38 15.31
C LEU A 104 -10.95 5.10 16.67
N HIS A 105 -10.30 4.35 17.55
CA HIS A 105 -10.79 4.05 18.89
C HIS A 105 -10.24 5.01 19.97
N ARG A 106 -9.41 5.98 19.61
CA ARG A 106 -8.93 7.06 20.50
C ARG A 106 -9.90 8.23 20.49
#